data_AF-A0A2V6JHP2-F1
#
_entry.id   AF-A0A2V6JHP2-F1
#
_cell.length_a   1.000
_cell.length_b   1.000
_cell.length_c   1.000
_cell.angle_alpha   90.00
_cell.angle_beta   90.00
_cell.angle_gamma   90.00
#
_symmetry.space_group_name_H-M   'P 1'
#
loop_
_entity.id
_entity.type
_entity.pdbx_description
1 polymer ?
#
loop_
_entity_poly.entity_id
_entity_poly.type
_entity_poly.pdbx_seq_one_letter_code
_entity_poly.pdbx_strand_id
1 'polypeptide(L)'
;LLGRKLGKQVILVVEKLEELEETIRTSKEVGVEPLIGIRVRLTSKGAGKWTTSGGENAKFGLDTISLVAASEMLKAQGLAHCLKLIHFHVGSQVPDISTI
;
A
#
# COMPACT_ATOMS: atom_id res chain seq x y z
N LEU A 1 2.87 -14.44 5.21
CA LEU A 1 3.90 -14.96 4.27
C LEU A 1 3.81 -16.46 3.96
N LEU A 2 3.04 -17.27 4.69
CA LEU A 2 2.86 -18.70 4.36
C LEU A 2 2.36 -18.94 2.94
N GLY A 3 1.43 -18.12 2.43
CA GLY A 3 0.98 -18.20 1.04
C GLY A 3 2.13 -18.04 0.02
N ARG A 4 3.11 -17.17 0.29
CA ARG A 4 4.34 -17.05 -0.52
C ARG A 4 5.18 -18.32 -0.46
N LYS A 5 5.34 -18.90 0.73
CA LYS A 5 6.06 -20.18 0.94
C LYS A 5 5.39 -21.35 0.21
N LEU A 6 4.06 -21.30 0.05
CA LEU A 6 3.27 -22.26 -0.74
C LEU A 6 3.28 -21.97 -2.26
N GLY A 7 4.12 -21.05 -2.74
CA GLY A 7 4.25 -20.71 -4.16
C GLY A 7 3.13 -19.81 -4.71
N LYS A 8 2.24 -19.28 -3.86
CA LYS A 8 1.21 -18.33 -4.31
C LYS A 8 1.79 -16.92 -4.45
N GLN A 9 1.27 -16.15 -5.41
CA GLN A 9 1.59 -14.73 -5.57
C GLN A 9 0.71 -13.89 -4.63
N VAL A 10 1.07 -13.89 -3.34
CA VAL A 10 0.41 -13.05 -2.33
C VAL A 10 1.13 -11.71 -2.24
N ILE A 11 0.48 -10.65 -2.70
CA ILE A 11 0.96 -9.27 -2.55
C ILE A 11 0.35 -8.68 -1.28
N LEU A 12 1.21 -8.28 -0.34
CA LEU A 12 0.81 -7.61 0.89
C LEU A 12 0.71 -6.11 0.61
N VAL A 13 -0.51 -5.60 0.46
CA VAL A 13 -0.75 -4.16 0.27
C VAL A 13 -0.78 -3.50 1.63
N VAL A 14 0.24 -2.69 1.93
CA VAL A 14 0.31 -1.93 3.18
C VAL A 14 -0.47 -0.63 3.05
N GLU A 15 -1.17 -0.27 4.11
CA GLU A 15 -1.96 0.95 4.23
C GLU A 15 -1.37 1.94 5.24
N LYS A 16 -0.39 1.48 6.04
CA LYS A 16 0.37 2.27 7.01
C LYS A 16 1.86 1.93 6.97
N LEU A 17 2.70 2.85 7.41
CA LEU A 17 4.15 2.68 7.33
C LEU A 17 4.63 1.57 8.30
N GLU A 18 3.99 1.43 9.45
CA GLU A 18 4.34 0.41 10.44
C GLU A 18 4.09 -1.01 9.89
N GLU A 19 3.06 -1.21 9.05
CA GLU A 19 2.79 -2.50 8.40
C GLU A 19 3.90 -2.91 7.43
N LEU A 20 4.59 -1.94 6.83
CA LEU A 20 5.77 -2.20 6.00
C LEU A 20 6.94 -2.69 6.84
N GLU A 21 7.19 -2.04 7.98
CA GLU A 21 8.23 -2.45 8.93
C GLU A 21 7.99 -3.87 9.44
N GLU A 22 6.74 -4.17 9.82
CA GLU A 22 6.35 -5.51 10.25
C GLU A 22 6.51 -6.54 9.14
N THR A 23 6.10 -6.21 7.91
CA THR A 23 6.25 -7.09 6.75
C THR A 23 7.72 -7.43 6.48
N ILE A 24 8.61 -6.44 6.54
CA ILE A 24 10.06 -6.63 6.37
C ILE A 24 10.63 -7.48 7.51
N ARG A 25 10.27 -7.18 8.76
CA ARG A 25 10.73 -7.94 9.94
C ARG A 25 10.32 -9.41 9.82
N THR A 26 9.03 -9.67 9.63
CA THR A 26 8.51 -11.05 9.51
C THR A 26 9.08 -11.76 8.29
N SER A 27 9.31 -11.06 7.18
CA SER A 27 9.98 -11.64 5.99
C SER A 27 11.35 -12.22 6.32
N LYS A 28 12.16 -11.48 7.08
CA LYS A 28 13.49 -11.94 7.52
C LYS A 28 13.38 -13.10 8.50
N GLU A 29 12.47 -13.03 9.47
CA GLU A 29 12.26 -14.09 10.46
C GLU A 29 11.89 -15.43 9.82
N VAL A 30 11.06 -15.43 8.78
CA VAL A 30 10.60 -16.67 8.11
C VAL A 30 11.43 -17.03 6.87
N GLY A 31 12.40 -16.20 6.49
CA GLY A 31 13.27 -16.41 5.32
C GLY A 31 12.52 -16.40 3.98
N VAL A 32 11.48 -15.59 3.84
CA VAL A 32 10.66 -15.51 2.62
C VAL A 32 10.59 -14.09 2.11
N GLU A 33 11.00 -13.87 0.87
CA GLU A 33 10.91 -12.56 0.22
C GLU A 33 9.44 -12.15 -0.01
N PRO A 34 9.01 -10.96 0.45
CA PRO A 34 7.64 -10.52 0.35
C PRO A 34 7.37 -9.94 -1.05
N LEU A 35 6.13 -10.05 -1.52
CA LEU A 35 5.65 -9.16 -2.58
C LEU A 35 4.87 -8.05 -1.90
N ILE A 36 5.28 -6.81 -2.11
CA ILE A 36 4.74 -5.65 -1.40
C ILE A 36 3.93 -4.82 -2.39
N GLY A 37 2.75 -4.40 -1.96
CA GLY A 37 2.01 -3.32 -2.56
C GLY A 37 1.87 -2.16 -1.58
N ILE A 38 1.62 -0.95 -2.08
CA ILE A 38 1.35 0.20 -1.23
C ILE A 38 0.03 0.82 -1.65
N ARG A 39 -0.87 1.03 -0.69
CA ARG A 39 -2.05 1.86 -0.89
C ARG A 39 -1.65 3.33 -0.83
N VAL A 40 -1.88 4.08 -1.89
CA VAL A 40 -1.63 5.53 -1.94
C VAL A 40 -2.87 6.29 -1.51
N ARG A 41 -2.67 7.35 -0.73
CA ARG A 41 -3.71 8.33 -0.42
C ARG A 41 -3.72 9.39 -1.52
N LEU A 42 -4.85 9.50 -2.21
CA LEU A 42 -5.03 10.48 -3.28
C LEU A 42 -5.29 11.87 -2.69
N THR A 43 -4.80 12.91 -3.36
CA THR A 43 -5.14 14.31 -3.04
C THR A 43 -6.39 14.80 -3.78
N SER A 44 -6.85 14.07 -4.80
CA SER A 44 -8.13 14.33 -5.46
C SER A 44 -9.29 14.08 -4.50
N LYS A 45 -10.24 15.03 -4.45
CA LYS A 45 -11.48 14.87 -3.66
C LYS A 45 -12.44 13.98 -4.42
N GLY A 46 -12.81 12.84 -3.85
CA GLY A 46 -13.93 12.05 -4.37
C GLY A 46 -15.25 12.84 -4.31
N ALA A 47 -16.19 12.57 -5.21
CA ALA A 47 -17.55 13.12 -5.18
C ALA A 47 -18.54 12.09 -4.58
N GLY A 48 -19.56 12.56 -3.84
CA GLY A 48 -20.66 11.72 -3.34
C GLY A 48 -20.52 11.24 -1.88
N LYS A 49 -21.30 10.21 -1.49
CA LYS A 49 -21.43 9.73 -0.08
C LYS A 49 -20.16 9.10 0.51
N TRP A 50 -19.14 8.84 -0.29
CA TRP A 50 -17.90 8.13 0.11
C TRP A 50 -16.66 9.02 0.09
N THR A 51 -16.84 10.34 0.15
CA THR A 51 -15.75 11.35 0.18
C THR A 51 -14.71 11.14 1.27
N THR A 52 -15.03 10.42 2.34
CA THR A 52 -14.10 10.08 3.44
C THR A 52 -13.35 8.76 3.22
N SER A 53 -13.73 7.96 2.22
CA SER A 53 -13.06 6.69 1.88
C SER A 53 -11.89 6.86 0.91
N GLY A 54 -11.82 8.00 0.23
CA GLY A 54 -10.71 8.47 -0.62
C GLY A 54 -10.31 9.91 -0.24
N GLY A 55 -9.33 10.48 -0.94
CA GLY A 55 -8.87 11.85 -0.68
C GLY A 55 -8.00 12.00 0.59
N GLU A 56 -7.68 13.24 0.93
CA GLU A 56 -6.79 13.62 2.06
C GLU A 56 -7.29 13.10 3.43
N ASN A 57 -8.61 12.96 3.60
CA ASN A 57 -9.23 12.46 4.84
C ASN A 57 -9.39 10.92 4.87
N ALA A 58 -8.83 10.20 3.90
CA ALA A 58 -8.92 8.74 3.89
C ALA A 58 -8.22 8.12 5.12
N LYS A 59 -8.94 7.20 5.79
CA LYS A 59 -8.45 6.46 6.97
C LYS A 59 -7.22 5.59 6.68
N PHE A 60 -7.02 5.21 5.42
CA PHE A 60 -6.02 4.23 4.98
C PHE A 60 -5.27 4.75 3.75
N GLY A 61 -3.98 4.38 3.66
CA GLY A 61 -3.10 4.74 2.56
C GLY A 61 -2.00 5.72 2.98
N LEU A 62 -0.85 5.59 2.35
CA LEU A 62 0.31 6.45 2.57
C LEU A 62 0.15 7.76 1.80
N ASP A 63 0.38 8.87 2.50
CA ASP A 63 0.61 10.18 1.86
C ASP A 63 2.02 10.26 1.24
N THR A 64 2.30 11.38 0.56
CA THR A 64 3.58 11.60 -0.12
C THR A 64 4.79 11.46 0.80
N ILE A 65 4.71 11.96 2.03
CA ILE A 65 5.82 11.89 3.00
C ILE A 65 6.07 10.43 3.37
N SER A 66 5.01 9.70 3.71
CA SER A 66 5.07 8.28 4.08
C SER A 66 5.50 7.39 2.90
N LEU A 67 5.15 7.76 1.66
CA LEU A 67 5.58 7.06 0.44
C LEU A 67 7.08 7.20 0.19
N VAL A 68 7.63 8.40 0.39
CA VAL A 68 9.08 8.61 0.30
C VAL A 68 9.78 7.81 1.38
N ALA A 69 9.31 7.87 2.63
CA ALA A 69 9.86 7.07 3.73
C ALA A 69 9.80 5.56 3.45
N ALA A 70 8.69 5.05 2.92
CA ALA A 70 8.55 3.65 2.52
C ALA A 70 9.54 3.26 1.41
N SER A 71 9.75 4.14 0.42
CA SER A 71 10.73 3.92 -0.66
C SER A 71 12.15 3.85 -0.12
N GLU A 72 12.52 4.79 0.76
CA GLU A 72 13.84 4.83 1.41
C GLU A 72 14.06 3.61 2.30
N MET A 73 13.06 3.21 3.08
CA MET A 73 13.09 2.01 3.91
C MET A 73 13.34 0.76 3.08
N LEU A 74 12.61 0.57 1.98
CA LEU A 74 12.82 -0.58 1.09
C LEU A 74 14.21 -0.57 0.46
N LYS A 75 14.71 0.59 0.03
CA LYS A 75 16.07 0.72 -0.50
C LYS A 75 17.14 0.38 0.54
N ALA A 76 17.01 0.93 1.76
CA ALA A 76 17.93 0.70 2.86
C ALA A 76 18.00 -0.78 3.26
N GLN A 77 16.91 -1.52 3.09
CA GLN A 77 16.83 -2.95 3.37
C GLN A 77 17.21 -3.84 2.17
N GLY A 78 17.57 -3.26 1.02
CA GLY A 78 17.84 -4.01 -0.21
C GLY A 78 16.60 -4.64 -0.85
N LEU A 79 15.40 -4.26 -0.41
CA LEU A 79 14.11 -4.83 -0.81
C LEU A 79 13.34 -3.94 -1.80
N ALA A 80 13.98 -2.96 -2.43
CA ALA A 80 13.32 -2.08 -3.40
C ALA A 80 12.62 -2.85 -4.53
N HIS A 81 13.19 -3.99 -4.96
CA HIS A 81 12.61 -4.86 -5.96
C HIS A 81 11.35 -5.60 -5.49
N CYS A 82 11.07 -5.67 -4.18
CA CYS A 82 9.88 -6.32 -3.62
C CYS A 82 8.60 -5.49 -3.80
N LEU A 83 8.71 -4.18 -4.06
CA LEU A 83 7.55 -3.35 -4.39
C LEU A 83 7.05 -3.69 -5.80
N LYS A 84 5.86 -4.28 -5.90
CA LYS A 84 5.28 -4.77 -7.15
C LYS A 84 3.97 -4.10 -7.53
N LEU A 85 3.32 -3.39 -6.61
CA LEU A 85 1.95 -2.92 -6.83
C LEU A 85 1.70 -1.57 -6.16
N ILE A 86 1.05 -0.66 -6.89
CA ILE A 86 0.44 0.55 -6.33
C ILE A 86 -1.07 0.34 -6.34
N HIS A 87 -1.71 0.58 -5.20
CA HIS A 87 -3.15 0.44 -5.02
C HIS A 87 -3.77 1.77 -4.63
N PHE A 88 -4.95 2.07 -5.13
CA PHE A 88 -5.79 3.14 -4.59
C PHE A 88 -7.24 2.70 -4.62
N HIS A 89 -8.05 3.30 -3.76
CA HIS A 89 -9.49 3.05 -3.71
C HIS A 89 -10.22 4.39 -3.61
N VAL A 90 -11.14 4.60 -4.54
CA VAL A 90 -11.88 5.86 -4.69
C VAL A 90 -13.27 5.83 -4.04
N GLY A 91 -13.64 4.69 -3.47
CA GLY A 91 -14.99 4.42 -2.97
C GLY A 91 -15.80 3.55 -3.93
N SER A 92 -16.95 3.09 -3.44
CA SER A 92 -17.95 2.36 -4.23
C SER A 92 -18.94 3.34 -4.86
N GLN A 93 -19.63 2.90 -5.93
CA GLN A 93 -20.67 3.68 -6.60
C GLN A 93 -20.17 5.07 -7.05
N VAL A 94 -19.15 5.10 -7.92
CA VAL A 94 -18.63 6.34 -8.51
C VAL A 94 -19.55 6.77 -9.66
N PRO A 95 -20.37 7.82 -9.49
CA PRO A 95 -21.40 8.19 -10.48
C PRO A 95 -20.85 9.09 -11.60
N ASP A 96 -19.67 9.68 -11.39
CA ASP A 96 -19.03 10.63 -12.29
C ASP A 96 -17.65 10.12 -12.71
N ILE A 97 -17.44 9.98 -14.02
CA ILE A 97 -16.17 9.51 -14.60
C ILE A 97 -15.00 10.47 -14.34
N SER A 98 -15.28 11.75 -14.04
CA SER A 98 -14.27 12.78 -13.78
C SER A 98 -13.81 12.88 -12.32
N THR A 99 -14.20 11.91 -11.47
CA THR A 99 -13.91 11.93 -10.03
C THR A 99 -12.42 11.82 -9.67
N ILE A 100 -11.54 11.40 -10.59
CA ILE A 100 -10.12 11.12 -10.35
C ILE A 100 -9.26 11.86 -11.39
#